data_AF-S7VUR2-F1
#
_entry.id   AF-S7VUR2-F1
#
_cell.length_a   1.000
_cell.length_b   1.000
_cell.length_c   1.000
_cell.angle_alpha   90.00
_cell.angle_beta   90.00
_cell.angle_gamma   90.00
#
_symmetry.space_group_name_H-M   'P 1'
#
loop_
_entity.id
_entity.type
_entity.pdbx_description
1 polymer ?
#
loop_
_entity_poly.entity_id
_entity_poly.type
_entity_poly.pdbx_seq_one_letter_code
_entity_poly.pdbx_strand_id
1 'polypeptide(L)'
;MAAMQVAALSGVDVRILLSSNSDSFLVKWTVRSYFEDFLEAGVKIYIYPDGFLHSKVIISDDELTTIGTANLDIRSFEQNYEVNVLIYEKECTTKLRQDFLKRCEKSIQINYEEHLKRPKIERLKEGLAKVFSPIL
;
A
#
# COMPACT_ATOMS: atom_id res chain seq x y z
N MET A 1 -2.16 -10.27 -2.84
CA MET A 1 -1.03 -9.62 -2.13
C MET A 1 0.33 -10.31 -2.32
N ALA A 2 0.41 -11.64 -2.44
CA ALA A 2 1.69 -12.37 -2.60
C ALA A 2 2.59 -11.87 -3.76
N ALA A 3 2.00 -11.37 -4.86
CA ALA A 3 2.77 -10.87 -6.00
C ALA A 3 3.77 -9.75 -5.63
N MET A 4 3.41 -8.85 -4.70
CA MET A 4 4.31 -7.77 -4.25
C MET A 4 5.48 -8.31 -3.43
N GLN A 5 5.24 -9.32 -2.59
CA GLN A 5 6.29 -9.99 -1.82
C GLN A 5 7.24 -10.74 -2.76
N VAL A 6 6.71 -11.47 -3.73
CA VAL A 6 7.51 -12.20 -4.72
C VAL A 6 8.37 -11.23 -5.55
N ALA A 7 7.81 -10.10 -5.99
CA ALA A 7 8.57 -9.07 -6.70
C ALA A 7 9.73 -8.52 -5.85
N ALA A 8 9.45 -8.15 -4.60
CA ALA A 8 10.48 -7.65 -3.69
C ALA A 8 11.59 -8.69 -3.41
N LEU A 9 11.20 -9.94 -3.15
CA LEU A 9 12.14 -11.07 -2.99
C LEU A 9 12.95 -11.37 -4.25
N SER A 10 12.45 -10.98 -5.42
CA SER A 10 13.16 -11.10 -6.70
C SER A 10 14.11 -9.92 -6.98
N GLY A 11 14.26 -8.99 -6.03
CA GLY A 11 15.15 -7.83 -6.13
C GLY A 11 14.52 -6.58 -6.75
N VAL A 12 13.20 -6.57 -6.98
CA VAL A 12 12.48 -5.38 -7.47
C VAL A 12 12.25 -4.39 -6.32
N ASP A 13 12.44 -3.09 -6.56
CA ASP A 13 12.17 -2.05 -5.58
C ASP A 13 10.67 -1.76 -5.46
N VAL A 14 10.00 -2.46 -4.54
CA VAL A 14 8.56 -2.29 -4.30
C VAL A 14 8.32 -1.26 -3.20
N ARG A 15 7.55 -0.22 -3.50
CA ARG A 15 7.19 0.86 -2.56
C ARG A 15 5.69 1.01 -2.45
N ILE A 16 5.19 1.16 -1.24
CA ILE A 16 3.78 1.42 -0.92
C ILE A 16 3.69 2.75 -0.19
N LEU A 17 2.81 3.63 -0.64
CA LEU A 17 2.51 4.91 0.02
C LEU A 17 1.07 4.88 0.54
N LEU A 18 0.90 5.11 1.84
CA LEU A 18 -0.40 5.10 2.52
C LEU A 18 -0.64 6.42 3.25
N SER A 19 -1.90 6.80 3.38
CA SER A 19 -2.32 7.93 4.22
C SER A 19 -2.15 7.59 5.71
N SER A 20 -1.69 8.55 6.52
CA SER A 20 -1.72 8.45 7.99
C SER A 20 -3.16 8.38 8.54
N ASN A 21 -4.06 9.10 7.85
CA ASN A 21 -5.48 9.18 8.15
C ASN A 21 -6.24 8.05 7.48
N SER A 22 -7.09 7.37 8.25
CA SER A 22 -7.97 6.29 7.79
C SER A 22 -9.41 6.60 8.17
N ASP A 23 -10.36 6.26 7.30
CA ASP A 23 -11.79 6.47 7.56
C ASP A 23 -12.33 5.57 8.68
N SER A 24 -11.63 4.47 9.00
CA SER A 24 -12.02 3.52 10.04
C SER A 24 -10.82 2.86 10.72
N PHE A 25 -10.87 2.75 12.05
CA PHE A 25 -9.87 2.03 12.84
C PHE A 25 -9.75 0.56 12.46
N LEU A 26 -10.86 -0.08 12.07
CA LEU A 26 -10.86 -1.48 11.68
C LEU A 26 -10.12 -1.71 10.36
N VAL A 27 -10.34 -0.82 9.38
CA VAL A 27 -9.58 -0.83 8.11
C VAL A 27 -8.10 -0.58 8.37
N LYS A 28 -7.77 0.38 9.24
CA LYS A 28 -6.38 0.67 9.64
C LYS A 28 -5.68 -0.56 10.21
N TRP A 29 -6.31 -1.28 11.13
CA TRP A 29 -5.73 -2.49 11.71
C TRP A 29 -5.62 -3.63 10.70
N THR A 30 -6.60 -3.76 9.81
CA THR A 30 -6.58 -4.76 8.73
C THR A 30 -5.40 -4.51 7.78
N VAL A 31 -5.21 -3.27 7.32
CA VAL A 31 -4.08 -2.90 6.47
C VAL A 31 -2.74 -3.12 7.19
N ARG A 32 -2.63 -2.70 8.46
CA ARG A 32 -1.43 -2.91 9.27
C ARG A 32 -1.10 -4.39 9.50
N SER A 33 -2.10 -5.28 9.45
CA SER A 33 -1.88 -6.73 9.60
C SER A 33 -1.06 -7.36 8.46
N TYR A 34 -0.86 -6.64 7.35
CA TYR A 34 -0.01 -7.05 6.23
C TYR A 34 1.40 -6.44 6.29
N PHE A 35 1.66 -5.50 7.20
CA PHE A 35 2.94 -4.76 7.21
C PHE A 35 4.12 -5.66 7.53
N GLU A 36 4.00 -6.54 8.53
CA GLU A 36 5.08 -7.46 8.92
C GLU A 36 5.53 -8.32 7.72
N ASP A 37 4.59 -8.99 7.06
CA ASP A 37 4.88 -9.86 5.91
C ASP A 37 5.45 -9.08 4.71
N PHE A 38 5.07 -7.81 4.53
CA PHE A 38 5.60 -6.96 3.46
C PHE A 38 7.00 -6.45 3.77
N LEU A 39 7.23 -5.97 4.99
CA LEU A 39 8.52 -5.45 5.43
C LEU A 39 9.56 -6.57 5.47
N GLU A 40 9.19 -7.78 5.91
CA GLU A 40 10.04 -8.97 5.88
C GLU A 40 10.45 -9.33 4.45
N ALA A 41 9.53 -9.21 3.47
CA ALA A 41 9.83 -9.45 2.06
C ALA A 41 10.65 -8.33 1.39
N GLY A 42 10.96 -7.23 2.10
CA GLY A 42 11.73 -6.10 1.58
C GLY A 42 10.90 -4.99 0.92
N VAL A 43 9.57 -5.05 1.02
CA VAL A 43 8.69 -3.97 0.54
C VAL A 43 8.82 -2.74 1.43
N LYS A 44 9.00 -1.56 0.83
CA LYS A 44 9.13 -0.29 1.56
C LYS A 44 7.76 0.35 1.74
N ILE A 45 7.35 0.55 2.99
CA ILE A 45 6.06 1.17 3.33
C ILE A 45 6.30 2.60 3.82
N TYR A 46 5.62 3.56 3.21
CA TYR A 46 5.67 4.99 3.52
C TYR A 46 4.31 5.46 4.02
N ILE A 47 4.29 6.18 5.14
CA ILE A 47 3.09 6.81 5.70
C ILE A 47 3.17 8.31 5.47
N TYR A 48 2.27 8.83 4.64
CA TYR A 48 2.15 10.24 4.34
C TYR A 48 1.45 10.98 5.50
N PRO A 49 2.12 11.95 6.14
CA PRO A 49 1.57 12.60 7.34
C PRO A 49 0.44 13.58 7.04
N ASP A 50 0.48 14.25 5.88
CA ASP A 50 -0.30 15.47 5.64
C ASP A 50 -1.56 15.20 4.80
N GLY A 51 -2.73 15.23 5.43
CA GLY A 51 -4.00 15.13 4.73
C GLY A 51 -4.39 13.69 4.38
N PHE A 52 -5.26 13.55 3.38
CA PHE A 52 -5.86 12.26 3.02
C PHE A 52 -5.49 11.89 1.57
N LEU A 53 -4.74 10.81 1.41
CA LEU A 53 -4.44 10.24 0.09
C LEU A 53 -5.58 9.34 -0.35
N HIS A 54 -6.44 9.84 -1.24
CA HIS A 54 -7.50 9.06 -1.85
C HIS A 54 -7.12 8.52 -3.25
N SER A 55 -5.88 8.71 -3.68
CA SER A 55 -5.39 8.25 -4.98
C SER A 55 -5.16 6.74 -4.97
N LYS A 56 -5.71 6.03 -5.96
CA LYS A 56 -5.43 4.60 -6.21
C LYS A 56 -4.65 4.51 -7.50
N VAL A 57 -3.33 4.41 -7.34
CA VAL A 57 -2.39 4.44 -8.45
C VAL A 57 -1.36 3.35 -8.23
N ILE A 58 -1.06 2.58 -9.28
CA ILE A 58 0.07 1.65 -9.30
C ILE A 58 0.92 2.00 -10.52
N ILE A 59 2.22 2.12 -10.30
CA ILE A 59 3.21 2.52 -11.31
C ILE A 59 4.23 1.39 -11.41
N SER A 60 4.49 0.91 -12.62
CA SER A 60 5.56 -0.04 -12.91
C SER A 60 6.59 0.66 -13.79
N ASP A 61 7.80 0.81 -13.25
CA ASP A 61 8.94 1.44 -13.90
C ASP A 61 8.58 2.82 -14.49
N ASP A 62 8.91 3.05 -15.76
CA ASP A 62 8.61 4.26 -16.52
C ASP A 62 7.64 3.99 -17.68
N GLU A 63 6.93 2.85 -17.67
CA GLU A 63 6.18 2.36 -18.83
C GLU A 63 4.67 2.22 -18.59
N LEU A 64 4.26 1.79 -17.40
CA LEU A 64 2.87 1.45 -17.12
C LEU A 64 2.38 2.14 -15.85
N THR A 65 1.23 2.80 -15.95
CA THR A 65 0.49 3.27 -14.79
C THR A 65 -0.97 2.83 -14.86
N THR A 66 -1.53 2.40 -13.74
CA THR A 66 -2.98 2.24 -13.57
C THR A 66 -3.51 3.25 -12.57
N ILE A 67 -4.62 3.89 -12.91
CA ILE A 67 -5.34 4.84 -12.04
C ILE A 67 -6.82 4.50 -12.10
N GLY A 68 -7.50 4.51 -10.96
CA GLY A 68 -8.94 4.35 -10.96
C GLY A 68 -9.55 4.31 -9.58
N THR A 69 -10.65 3.56 -9.47
CA THR A 69 -11.43 3.43 -8.24
C THR A 69 -10.98 2.27 -7.37
N ALA A 70 -10.35 1.24 -7.96
CA ALA A 70 -10.00 0.01 -7.26
C ALA A 70 -8.96 0.23 -6.17
N ASN A 71 -9.30 -0.14 -4.94
CA ASN A 71 -8.33 -0.31 -3.86
C ASN A 71 -7.57 -1.63 -4.01
N LEU A 72 -6.43 -1.75 -3.34
CA LEU A 72 -5.71 -3.02 -3.20
C LEU A 72 -6.28 -3.84 -2.04
N ASP A 73 -7.55 -4.21 -2.13
CA ASP A 73 -8.26 -5.04 -1.14
C ASP A 73 -9.20 -6.07 -1.81
N ILE A 74 -9.63 -7.07 -1.04
CA ILE A 74 -10.42 -8.19 -1.56
C ILE A 74 -11.76 -7.71 -2.13
N ARG A 75 -12.36 -6.65 -1.58
CA ARG A 75 -13.66 -6.17 -2.04
C ARG A 75 -13.57 -5.51 -3.40
N SER A 76 -12.58 -4.64 -3.62
CA SER A 76 -12.35 -4.03 -4.92
C SER A 76 -12.03 -5.07 -5.99
N PHE A 77 -11.41 -6.20 -5.62
CA PHE A 77 -11.13 -7.28 -6.58
C PHE A 77 -12.31 -8.23 -6.84
N GLU A 78 -13.11 -8.57 -5.81
CA GLU A 78 -14.09 -9.68 -5.92
C GLU A 78 -15.56 -9.22 -5.87
N GLN A 79 -15.85 -8.04 -5.33
CA GLN A 79 -17.21 -7.65 -4.97
C GLN A 79 -17.68 -6.35 -5.63
N ASN A 80 -16.82 -5.34 -5.68
CA ASN A 80 -17.17 -4.03 -6.21
C ASN A 80 -17.04 -3.99 -7.73
N TYR A 81 -17.88 -3.17 -8.36
CA TYR A 81 -17.66 -2.75 -9.74
C TYR A 81 -16.66 -1.61 -9.76
N GLU A 82 -15.42 -1.93 -10.11
CA GLU A 82 -14.33 -0.96 -10.20
C GLU A 82 -14.01 -0.61 -11.64
N VAL A 83 -13.51 0.60 -11.86
CA VAL A 83 -13.03 1.06 -13.16
C VAL A 83 -11.62 1.60 -12.99
N ASN A 84 -10.68 1.04 -13.77
CA ASN A 84 -9.30 1.49 -13.84
C ASN A 84 -8.92 1.79 -15.29
N VAL A 85 -8.10 2.81 -15.47
CA VAL A 85 -7.46 3.16 -16.74
C VAL A 85 -6.02 2.69 -16.69
N LEU A 86 -5.61 1.89 -17.69
CA LEU A 86 -4.21 1.54 -17.90
C LEU A 86 -3.60 2.50 -18.92
N ILE A 87 -2.51 3.15 -18.54
CA ILE A 87 -1.80 4.15 -19.33
C ILE A 87 -0.45 3.54 -19.71
N TYR A 88 -0.26 3.29 -21.01
CA TYR A 88 0.98 2.82 -21.61
C TYR A 88 1.69 3.99 -22.32
N GLU A 89 2.11 4.97 -21.52
CA GLU A 89 2.72 6.20 -22.03
C GLU A 89 3.77 6.69 -21.04
N LYS A 90 4.99 6.92 -21.56
CA LYS A 90 6.19 7.13 -20.77
C LYS A 90 6.22 8.48 -20.07
N GLU A 91 5.78 9.55 -20.72
CA GLU A 91 5.81 10.91 -20.18
C GLU A 91 4.87 11.04 -18.97
N CYS A 92 3.62 10.57 -19.11
CA CYS A 92 2.61 10.51 -18.07
C CYS A 92 3.07 9.65 -16.90
N THR A 93 3.57 8.44 -17.18
CA THR A 93 4.07 7.51 -16.16
C THR A 93 5.24 8.11 -15.40
N THR A 94 6.20 8.71 -16.09
CA THR A 94 7.36 9.37 -15.47
C THR A 94 6.92 10.51 -14.55
N LYS A 95 5.96 11.34 -14.98
CA LYS A 95 5.42 12.44 -14.18
C LYS A 95 4.76 11.95 -12.90
N LEU A 96 3.92 10.92 -13.00
CA LEU A 96 3.24 10.31 -11.85
C LEU A 96 4.24 9.65 -10.90
N ARG A 97 5.28 8.99 -11.43
CA ARG A 97 6.36 8.40 -10.63
C ARG A 97 7.10 9.46 -9.84
N GLN A 98 7.48 10.57 -10.47
CA GLN A 98 8.15 11.69 -9.78
C GLN A 98 7.27 12.27 -8.68
N ASP A 99 5.97 12.44 -8.94
CA ASP A 99 5.01 12.92 -7.97
C ASP A 99 4.80 11.95 -6.79
N PHE A 100 4.89 10.64 -7.04
CA PHE A 100 4.90 9.61 -5.99
C PHE A 100 6.18 9.67 -5.15
N LEU A 101 7.35 9.78 -5.78
CA LEU A 101 8.65 9.83 -5.10
C LEU A 101 8.76 11.08 -4.21
N LYS A 102 8.35 12.25 -4.71
CA LYS A 102 8.28 13.50 -3.92
C LYS A 102 7.40 13.37 -2.68
N ARG A 103 6.30 12.59 -2.76
CA ARG A 103 5.46 12.31 -1.60
C ARG A 103 6.14 11.34 -0.63
N CYS A 104 6.84 10.34 -1.13
CA CYS A 104 7.64 9.42 -0.30
C CYS A 104 8.72 10.17 0.48
N GLU A 105 9.38 11.17 -0.11
CA GLU A 105 10.38 12.01 0.58
C GLU A 105 9.81 12.77 1.79
N LYS A 106 8.52 13.13 1.73
CA LYS A 106 7.81 13.78 2.85
C LYS A 106 7.16 12.80 3.82
N SER A 107 7.24 11.50 3.53
CA SER A 107 6.56 10.45 4.28
C SER A 107 7.49 9.80 5.29
N ILE A 108 6.89 9.20 6.31
CA ILE A 108 7.61 8.40 7.30
C ILE A 108 7.71 6.98 6.76
N GLN A 109 8.92 6.51 6.48
CA GLN A 109 9.15 5.11 6.12
C GLN A 109 9.07 4.24 7.37
N ILE A 110 8.28 3.17 7.32
CA ILE A 110 8.19 2.21 8.42
C ILE A 110 9.47 1.36 8.45
N ASN A 111 10.15 1.37 9.59
CA ASN A 111 11.30 0.52 9.85
C ASN A 111 10.85 -0.86 10.34
N TYR A 112 11.39 -1.94 9.77
CA TYR A 112 11.03 -3.31 10.13
C TYR A 112 11.37 -3.66 11.58
N GLU A 113 12.58 -3.34 12.05
CA GLU A 113 13.02 -3.64 13.41
C GLU A 113 12.20 -2.88 14.46
N GLU A 114 11.82 -1.64 14.17
CA GLU A 114 10.92 -0.86 15.01
C GLU A 114 9.50 -1.46 15.00
N HIS A 115 8.99 -1.85 13.83
CA HIS A 115 7.68 -2.46 13.69
C HIS A 115 7.54 -3.78 14.45
N LEU A 116 8.63 -4.57 14.55
CA LEU A 116 8.65 -5.80 15.34
C LEU A 116 8.54 -5.56 16.86
N LYS A 117 8.96 -4.38 17.34
CA LYS A 117 8.91 -4.01 18.78
C LYS A 117 7.53 -3.50 19.21
N ARG A 118 6.54 -3.45 18.32
CA ARG A 118 5.21 -2.93 18.62
C ARG A 118 4.51 -3.75 19.74
N PRO A 119 3.64 -3.11 20.55
CA PRO A 119 2.96 -3.79 21.65
C PRO A 119 2.16 -5.03 21.20
N LYS A 120 2.18 -6.11 21.99
CA LYS A 120 1.43 -7.35 21.70
C LYS A 120 -0.07 -7.12 21.52
N ILE A 121 -0.63 -6.13 22.22
CA ILE A 121 -2.04 -5.76 22.08
C ILE A 121 -2.35 -5.18 20.69
N GLU A 122 -1.43 -4.43 20.09
CA GLU A 122 -1.59 -3.93 18.72
C GLU A 122 -1.55 -5.09 17.72
N ARG A 123 -0.63 -6.05 17.91
CA ARG A 123 -0.56 -7.28 17.10
C ARG A 123 -1.85 -8.10 17.19
N LEU A 124 -2.46 -8.19 18.38
CA LEU A 124 -3.74 -8.87 18.58
C LEU A 124 -4.89 -8.17 17.83
N LYS A 125 -4.98 -6.82 17.92
CA LYS A 125 -5.98 -6.03 17.17
C LYS A 125 -5.82 -6.21 15.66
N GLU A 126 -4.59 -6.16 15.15
CA GLU A 126 -4.27 -6.40 13.75
C GLU A 126 -4.73 -7.80 13.30
N GLY A 127 -4.43 -8.83 14.10
CA GLY A 127 -4.86 -10.21 13.82
C GLY A 127 -6.38 -10.39 13.83
N LEU A 128 -7.09 -9.82 14.80
CA LEU A 128 -8.56 -9.86 14.85
C LEU A 128 -9.19 -9.11 13.68
N ALA A 129 -8.63 -7.95 13.30
CA ALA A 129 -9.11 -7.18 12.16
C ALA A 129 -8.92 -7.94 10.83
N LYS A 130 -7.80 -8.67 10.66
CA LYS A 130 -7.50 -9.46 9.47
C LYS A 130 -8.59 -10.49 9.13
N VAL A 131 -9.28 -11.03 10.14
CA VAL A 131 -10.42 -11.96 9.93
C VAL A 131 -11.55 -11.32 9.13
N PHE A 132 -11.75 -10.00 9.27
CA PHE A 132 -12.78 -9.26 8.54
C PHE A 132 -12.31 -8.76 7.17
N SER A 133 -11.05 -9.03 6.77
CA SER A 133 -10.50 -8.57 5.49
C SER A 133 -11.32 -8.94 4.25
N PRO A 134 -12.06 -10.07 4.18
CA PRO A 134 -12.90 -10.36 3.01
C PRO A 134 -14.13 -9.44 2.86
N ILE A 135 -14.50 -8.72 3.92
CA ILE A 135 -15.72 -7.89 3.99
C ILE A 135 -15.36 -6.40 4.13
N LEU A 136 -14.07 -6.07 4.34
CA LEU A 136 -13.54 -4.72 4.51
C LEU A 136 -12.82 -4.21 3.28
#